data_AF-W6T4Y5-F1
#
_entry.id   AF-W6T4Y5-F1
#
_cell.length_a   1.000
_cell.length_b   1.000
_cell.length_c   1.000
_cell.angle_alpha   90.00
_cell.angle_beta   90.00
_cell.angle_gamma   90.00
#
_symmetry.space_group_name_H-M   'P 1'
#
loop_
_entity.id
_entity.type
_entity.pdbx_description
1 polymer ?
#
loop_
_entity_poly.entity_id
_entity_poly.type
_entity_poly.pdbx_seq_one_letter_code
_entity_poly.pdbx_strand_id
1 'polypeptide(L)'
;MKFCSNCGQALPAGVKFCPKCGQAIGEASAAEAQPTTAPTLAATNAPTTAATTTAPTSAPTVAPVSNNYRTADQPDQPQLGFVGSVQYSLQHVFEFNGNVPESRKSVFWWTYLAAVIVMSILVFIPVIGAPLAYAARILLVSAMMRRLTYINQNPGLAWLGLIPVVELYPYILMFLDRKAA
;
A
#
# COMPACT_ATOMS: atom_id res chain seq x y z
N MET A 1 -13.45 -33.40 -27.92
CA MET A 1 -13.37 -32.57 -26.69
C MET A 1 -13.00 -31.16 -27.13
N LYS A 2 -13.74 -30.12 -26.71
CA LYS A 2 -13.46 -28.73 -27.10
C LYS A 2 -12.59 -28.08 -26.01
N PHE A 3 -11.66 -27.22 -26.40
CA PHE A 3 -10.79 -26.49 -25.48
C PHE A 3 -11.10 -25.00 -25.52
N CYS A 4 -10.91 -24.30 -24.40
CA CYS A 4 -11.12 -22.86 -24.32
C CYS A 4 -10.04 -22.14 -25.12
N SER A 5 -10.44 -21.28 -26.05
CA SER A 5 -9.54 -20.44 -26.85
C SER A 5 -8.71 -19.46 -26.01
N ASN A 6 -9.17 -19.10 -24.80
CA ASN A 6 -8.48 -18.14 -23.94
C ASN A 6 -7.54 -18.82 -22.92
N CYS A 7 -7.96 -19.91 -22.27
CA CYS A 7 -7.16 -20.53 -21.18
C CYS A 7 -6.72 -21.98 -21.43
N GLY A 8 -7.05 -22.58 -22.58
CA GLY A 8 -6.65 -23.93 -22.95
C GLY A 8 -7.30 -25.07 -22.14
N GLN A 9 -8.21 -24.76 -21.22
CA GLN A 9 -8.92 -25.76 -20.42
C GLN A 9 -9.85 -26.62 -21.29
N ALA A 10 -9.92 -27.92 -21.04
CA ALA A 10 -10.93 -28.79 -21.63
C ALA A 10 -12.33 -28.37 -21.15
N LEU A 11 -13.25 -28.12 -22.09
CA LEU A 11 -14.64 -27.83 -21.79
C LEU A 11 -15.44 -29.13 -21.70
N PRO A 12 -16.23 -29.31 -20.63
CA PRO A 12 -17.30 -30.30 -20.64
C PRO A 12 -18.37 -29.91 -21.68
N ALA A 13 -19.08 -30.91 -22.22
CA ALA A 13 -20.07 -30.67 -23.27
C ALA A 13 -21.25 -29.82 -22.74
N GLY A 14 -21.63 -28.76 -23.48
CA GLY A 14 -22.81 -27.95 -23.20
C GLY A 14 -22.60 -26.67 -22.39
N VAL A 15 -21.35 -26.29 -22.07
CA VAL A 15 -21.09 -25.04 -21.32
C VAL A 15 -21.01 -23.82 -22.22
N LYS A 16 -21.76 -22.78 -21.87
CA LYS A 16 -21.79 -21.47 -22.56
C LYS A 16 -20.64 -20.54 -22.14
N PHE A 17 -19.99 -20.83 -21.01
CA PHE A 17 -18.89 -20.05 -20.46
C PHE A 17 -17.81 -20.98 -19.91
N CYS A 18 -16.55 -20.57 -19.99
CA CYS A 18 -15.44 -21.35 -19.45
C CYS A 18 -15.45 -21.28 -17.92
N PRO A 19 -15.49 -22.41 -17.19
CA PRO A 19 -15.50 -22.41 -15.72
C PRO A 19 -14.19 -21.90 -15.10
N LYS A 20 -13.10 -21.84 -15.86
CA LYS A 20 -11.79 -21.40 -15.36
C LYS A 20 -11.50 -19.92 -15.64
N CYS A 21 -11.81 -19.43 -16.84
CA CYS A 21 -11.49 -18.04 -17.22
C CYS A 21 -12.73 -17.16 -17.45
N GLY A 22 -13.93 -17.70 -17.33
CA GLY A 22 -15.19 -16.96 -17.51
C GLY A 22 -15.52 -16.58 -18.95
N GLN A 23 -14.67 -16.92 -19.93
CA GLN A 23 -14.91 -16.51 -21.33
C GLN A 23 -16.14 -17.22 -21.90
N ALA A 24 -17.03 -16.45 -22.53
CA ALA A 24 -18.17 -16.96 -23.28
C ALA A 24 -17.72 -17.79 -24.47
N ILE A 25 -18.39 -18.91 -24.71
CA ILE A 25 -18.05 -19.90 -25.72
C ILE A 25 -19.31 -20.11 -26.55
N GLY A 26 -19.48 -19.23 -27.54
CA GLY A 26 -20.61 -19.20 -28.46
C GLY A 26 -20.33 -18.23 -29.61
N GLU A 27 -20.70 -18.62 -30.82
CA GLU A 27 -20.53 -17.85 -32.05
C GLU A 27 -21.31 -16.53 -32.03
N ALA A 28 -20.83 -15.57 -32.82
CA ALA A 28 -20.93 -14.14 -32.64
C ALA A 28 -22.24 -13.45 -33.11
N SER A 29 -22.43 -12.24 -32.54
CA SER A 29 -22.93 -11.01 -33.18
C SER A 29 -24.44 -10.82 -33.38
N ALA A 30 -25.04 -9.93 -32.58
CA ALA A 30 -25.81 -8.76 -33.04
C ALA A 30 -26.17 -7.85 -31.85
N ALA A 31 -26.34 -6.57 -32.16
CA ALA A 31 -26.47 -5.45 -31.27
C ALA A 31 -27.83 -5.34 -30.53
N GLU A 32 -27.84 -4.39 -29.60
CA GLU A 32 -28.96 -3.53 -29.19
C GLU A 32 -29.52 -3.70 -27.75
N ALA A 33 -29.17 -2.71 -26.94
CA ALA A 33 -29.96 -2.01 -25.92
C ALA A 33 -30.71 -2.80 -24.82
N GLN A 34 -30.18 -2.76 -23.59
CA GLN A 34 -30.91 -2.29 -22.39
C GLN A 34 -29.95 -2.16 -21.21
N PRO A 35 -30.20 -1.25 -20.25
CA PRO A 35 -30.81 -1.76 -19.03
C PRO A 35 -31.91 -0.85 -18.46
N THR A 36 -33.03 -1.50 -18.14
CA THR A 36 -34.07 -1.04 -17.24
C THR A 36 -33.54 -0.96 -15.81
N THR A 37 -34.09 0.03 -15.11
CA THR A 37 -33.97 0.44 -13.70
C THR A 37 -33.58 -0.60 -12.63
N ALA A 38 -32.75 -0.10 -11.71
CA ALA A 38 -32.41 -0.63 -10.39
C ALA A 38 -33.53 -0.38 -9.34
N PRO A 39 -33.27 -0.33 -8.01
CA PRO A 39 -33.39 -1.42 -7.04
C PRO A 39 -34.39 -1.11 -5.91
N THR A 40 -34.87 -2.14 -5.18
CA THR A 40 -35.58 -1.93 -3.90
C THR A 40 -34.59 -1.90 -2.75
N LEU A 41 -34.46 -0.71 -2.16
CA LEU A 41 -33.80 -0.42 -0.89
C LEU A 41 -34.69 -0.82 0.29
N ALA A 42 -34.12 -1.41 1.33
CA ALA A 42 -34.58 -1.23 2.70
C ALA A 42 -33.41 -1.38 3.68
N ALA A 43 -33.08 -0.25 4.33
CA ALA A 43 -32.27 -0.12 5.54
C ALA A 43 -32.97 -0.82 6.75
N THR A 44 -32.38 -1.07 7.92
CA THR A 44 -31.64 -0.20 8.83
C THR A 44 -31.26 -1.06 10.06
N ASN A 45 -30.17 -0.69 10.75
CA ASN A 45 -30.03 -0.56 12.22
C ASN A 45 -28.72 -1.14 12.78
N ALA A 46 -27.84 -0.21 13.19
CA ALA A 46 -26.92 -0.35 14.33
C ALA A 46 -27.75 -0.13 15.64
N PRO A 47 -27.27 -0.41 16.89
CA PRO A 47 -25.98 0.08 17.42
C PRO A 47 -25.26 -0.75 18.53
N THR A 48 -24.07 -0.26 18.89
CA THR A 48 -23.43 -0.23 20.24
C THR A 48 -22.43 -1.33 20.68
N THR A 49 -21.16 -0.91 20.68
CA THR A 49 -20.09 -1.02 21.71
C THR A 49 -19.95 -2.28 22.59
N ALA A 50 -18.80 -2.96 22.47
CA ALA A 50 -18.06 -3.53 23.60
C ALA A 50 -16.60 -3.81 23.20
N ALA A 51 -15.65 -3.27 23.95
CA ALA A 51 -14.24 -3.63 23.90
C ALA A 51 -14.04 -5.00 24.54
N THR A 52 -13.27 -5.89 23.91
CA THR A 52 -12.64 -7.03 24.60
C THR A 52 -11.37 -7.44 23.88
N THR A 53 -10.25 -7.29 24.59
CA THR A 53 -8.97 -7.91 24.34
C THR A 53 -9.07 -9.42 24.59
N THR A 54 -8.77 -10.24 23.59
CA THR A 54 -8.14 -11.57 23.74
C THR A 54 -7.74 -12.11 22.37
N ALA A 55 -6.45 -12.39 22.17
CA ALA A 55 -5.94 -13.40 21.24
C ALA A 55 -5.78 -14.74 22.01
N PRO A 56 -5.51 -15.91 21.39
CA PRO A 56 -5.32 -16.21 19.96
C PRO A 56 -6.14 -17.42 19.44
N THR A 57 -6.09 -17.67 18.12
CA THR A 57 -6.01 -19.01 17.44
C THR A 57 -6.92 -19.18 16.21
N SER A 58 -6.25 -19.40 15.05
CA SER A 58 -6.60 -20.16 13.83
C SER A 58 -7.67 -19.72 12.79
N ALA A 59 -7.16 -19.41 11.58
CA ALA A 59 -7.64 -19.67 10.19
C ALA A 59 -8.81 -18.85 9.58
N PRO A 60 -8.95 -18.73 8.22
CA PRO A 60 -8.05 -19.03 7.10
C PRO A 60 -7.76 -17.85 6.12
N THR A 61 -6.81 -18.11 5.23
CA THR A 61 -6.27 -17.32 4.10
C THR A 61 -7.31 -16.57 3.24
N VAL A 62 -7.16 -15.25 3.14
CA VAL A 62 -7.65 -14.45 1.99
C VAL A 62 -6.42 -13.97 1.22
N ALA A 63 -6.24 -14.47 -0.01
CA ALA A 63 -5.21 -13.99 -0.93
C ALA A 63 -5.62 -12.63 -1.51
N PRO A 64 -4.78 -11.58 -1.44
CA PRO A 64 -5.05 -10.36 -2.20
C PRO A 64 -4.57 -10.48 -3.65
N VAL A 65 -5.44 -10.04 -4.55
CA VAL A 65 -5.22 -9.84 -5.98
C VAL A 65 -3.94 -9.04 -6.20
N SER A 66 -3.06 -9.56 -7.05
CA SER A 66 -1.78 -8.96 -7.36
C SER A 66 -1.84 -8.19 -8.68
N ASN A 67 -1.61 -6.88 -8.63
CA ASN A 67 -1.28 -6.10 -9.81
C ASN A 67 0.24 -6.10 -10.02
N ASN A 68 0.61 -6.50 -11.24
CA ASN A 68 1.98 -6.80 -11.65
C ASN A 68 2.84 -5.53 -11.77
N TYR A 69 3.67 -5.29 -10.75
CA TYR A 69 5.06 -4.84 -10.92
C TYR A 69 5.94 -5.60 -9.91
N ARG A 70 6.01 -6.92 -10.09
CA ARG A 70 6.89 -7.80 -9.33
C ARG A 70 8.24 -7.87 -10.03
N THR A 71 9.26 -7.23 -9.47
CA THR A 71 10.61 -7.80 -9.57
C THR A 71 10.59 -9.03 -8.67
N ALA A 72 10.85 -10.20 -9.24
CA ALA A 72 10.47 -11.51 -8.69
C ALA A 72 11.20 -11.96 -7.40
N ASP A 73 11.89 -11.05 -6.70
CA ASP A 73 12.83 -11.43 -5.63
C ASP A 73 12.85 -10.41 -4.47
N GLN A 74 11.68 -9.92 -4.07
CA GLN A 74 11.59 -9.07 -2.89
C GLN A 74 10.49 -9.55 -1.95
N PRO A 75 10.82 -9.96 -0.71
CA PRO A 75 9.82 -10.45 0.23
C PRO A 75 8.83 -9.32 0.54
N ASP A 76 7.55 -9.57 0.28
CA ASP A 76 6.49 -8.62 0.55
C ASP A 76 6.49 -8.25 2.03
N GLN A 77 6.80 -6.97 2.33
CA GLN A 77 6.78 -6.44 3.69
C GLN A 77 5.38 -6.68 4.31
N PRO A 78 5.27 -7.13 5.57
CA PRO A 78 3.97 -7.32 6.23
C PRO A 78 3.19 -6.01 6.35
N GLN A 79 1.86 -6.08 6.43
CA GLN A 79 1.04 -4.89 6.69
C GLN A 79 1.22 -4.47 8.15
N LEU A 80 2.06 -3.45 8.36
CA LEU A 80 2.31 -2.88 9.67
C LEU A 80 1.29 -1.77 9.95
N GLY A 81 0.69 -1.78 11.14
CA GLY A 81 -0.06 -0.65 11.67
C GLY A 81 0.87 0.50 12.09
N PHE A 82 0.32 1.53 12.74
CA PHE A 82 1.10 2.69 13.19
C PHE A 82 2.35 2.31 14.01
N VAL A 83 2.15 1.58 15.12
CA VAL A 83 3.25 1.19 16.03
C VAL A 83 4.27 0.29 15.32
N GLY A 84 3.80 -0.68 14.54
CA GLY A 84 4.68 -1.57 13.79
C GLY A 84 5.51 -0.84 12.74
N SER A 85 4.94 0.19 12.10
CA SER A 85 5.63 1.01 11.09
C SER A 85 6.74 1.83 11.74
N VAL A 86 6.46 2.48 12.86
CA VAL A 86 7.46 3.25 13.61
C VAL A 86 8.57 2.35 14.12
N GLN A 87 8.24 1.19 14.73
CA GLN A 87 9.23 0.23 15.20
C GLN A 87 10.12 -0.27 14.04
N TYR A 88 9.51 -0.63 12.92
CA TYR A 88 10.23 -1.05 11.73
C TYR A 88 11.16 0.04 11.21
N SER A 89 10.70 1.29 11.12
CA SER A 89 11.54 2.42 10.68
C SER A 89 12.70 2.70 11.64
N LEU A 90 12.50 2.51 12.94
CA LEU A 90 13.56 2.66 13.94
C LEU A 90 14.62 1.56 13.84
N GLN A 91 14.24 0.31 13.53
CA GLN A 91 15.20 -0.78 13.32
C GLN A 91 16.15 -0.51 12.14
N HIS A 92 15.66 0.19 11.12
CA HIS A 92 16.41 0.49 9.90
C HIS A 92 16.92 1.94 9.88
N VAL A 93 16.90 2.67 10.99
CA VAL A 93 17.19 4.12 11.04
C VAL A 93 18.56 4.51 10.47
N PHE A 94 19.55 3.61 10.56
CA PHE A 94 20.92 3.86 10.07
C PHE A 94 21.18 3.34 8.65
N GLU A 95 20.13 2.90 7.95
CA GLU A 95 20.24 2.44 6.57
C GLU A 95 19.97 3.59 5.61
N PHE A 96 21.06 4.20 5.16
CA PHE A 96 21.05 5.30 4.18
C PHE A 96 21.37 4.84 2.75
N ASN A 97 21.80 3.60 2.58
CA ASN A 97 22.23 3.10 1.26
C ASN A 97 21.07 2.66 0.36
N GLY A 98 19.82 2.66 0.85
CA GLY A 98 18.66 2.22 0.06
C GLY A 98 18.56 0.71 -0.19
N ASN A 99 19.48 -0.09 0.37
CA ASN A 99 19.55 -1.54 0.16
C ASN A 99 18.33 -2.32 0.67
N VAL A 100 17.52 -1.72 1.55
CA VAL A 100 16.27 -2.28 2.07
C VAL A 100 15.11 -1.43 1.54
N PRO A 101 14.42 -1.85 0.46
CA PRO A 101 13.38 -1.02 -0.13
C PRO A 101 12.06 -1.19 0.63
N GLU A 102 11.42 -0.07 0.99
CA GLU A 102 10.12 -0.07 1.66
C GLU A 102 8.98 -0.16 0.63
N SER A 103 8.35 -1.33 0.52
CA SER A 103 7.33 -1.58 -0.50
C SER A 103 5.98 -0.96 -0.17
N ARG A 104 5.63 -0.81 1.12
CA ARG A 104 4.32 -0.29 1.54
C ARG A 104 4.34 1.21 1.83
N LYS A 105 3.45 1.93 1.16
CA LYS A 105 3.20 3.37 1.37
C LYS A 105 2.78 3.69 2.80
N SER A 106 1.95 2.82 3.41
CA SER A 106 1.44 3.05 4.75
C SER A 106 2.54 3.12 5.81
N VAL A 107 3.62 2.35 5.65
CA VAL A 107 4.74 2.34 6.60
C VAL A 107 5.41 3.71 6.63
N PHE A 108 5.76 4.23 5.46
CA PHE A 108 6.32 5.56 5.32
C PHE A 108 5.40 6.65 5.91
N TRP A 109 4.11 6.64 5.55
CA TRP A 109 3.17 7.68 6.01
C TRP A 109 2.88 7.63 7.51
N TRP A 110 2.88 6.45 8.12
CA TRP A 110 2.79 6.33 9.58
C TRP A 110 4.02 6.87 10.29
N THR A 111 5.20 6.60 9.76
CA THR A 111 6.46 7.14 10.29
C THR A 111 6.52 8.67 10.11
N TYR A 112 6.05 9.17 8.96
CA TYR A 112 5.89 10.61 8.73
C TYR A 112 4.95 11.25 9.74
N LEU A 113 3.77 10.67 9.96
CA LEU A 113 2.82 11.16 10.95
C LEU A 113 3.43 11.15 12.37
N ALA A 114 4.09 10.06 12.77
CA ALA A 114 4.77 9.97 14.06
C ALA A 114 5.81 11.08 14.23
N ALA A 115 6.64 11.32 13.20
CA ALA A 115 7.62 12.39 13.21
C ALA A 115 6.94 13.76 13.35
N VAL A 116 5.88 14.06 12.61
CA VAL A 116 5.14 15.34 12.71
C VAL A 116 4.57 15.54 14.13
N ILE A 117 4.01 14.50 14.75
CA ILE A 117 3.53 14.57 16.13
C ILE A 117 4.69 14.89 17.09
N VAL A 118 5.82 14.18 16.95
CA VAL A 118 7.02 14.43 17.78
C VAL A 118 7.52 15.87 17.58
N MET A 119 7.62 16.35 16.33
CA MET A 119 8.00 17.74 16.04
C MET A 119 7.07 18.74 16.71
N SER A 120 5.76 18.50 16.63
CA SER A 120 4.75 19.39 17.19
C SER A 120 4.91 19.52 18.71
N ILE A 121 5.29 18.43 19.40
CA ILE A 121 5.57 18.45 20.84
C ILE A 121 6.91 19.16 21.11
N LEU A 122 7.96 18.87 20.33
CA LEU A 122 9.30 19.43 20.53
C LEU A 122 9.36 20.95 20.37
N VAL A 123 8.50 21.55 19.54
CA VAL A 123 8.43 23.02 19.37
C VAL A 123 8.14 23.75 20.69
N PHE A 124 7.45 23.11 21.63
CA PHE A 124 7.15 23.69 22.94
C PHE A 124 8.30 23.62 23.95
N ILE A 125 9.38 22.88 23.63
CA ILE A 125 10.55 22.77 24.51
C ILE A 125 11.59 23.81 24.07
N PRO A 126 11.82 24.88 24.86
CA PRO A 126 12.82 25.88 24.51
C PRO A 126 14.22 25.26 24.54
N VAL A 127 15.12 25.79 23.70
CA VAL A 127 16.55 25.43 23.58
C VAL A 127 16.81 24.02 23.04
N ILE A 128 16.22 22.97 23.62
CA ILE A 128 16.48 21.56 23.28
C ILE A 128 15.52 21.04 22.19
N GLY A 129 14.34 21.64 22.05
CA GLY A 129 13.34 21.22 21.06
C GLY A 129 13.84 21.32 19.62
N ALA A 130 14.49 22.43 19.27
CA ALA A 130 15.01 22.66 17.92
C ALA A 130 16.05 21.62 17.45
N PRO A 131 17.12 21.30 18.22
CA PRO A 131 18.07 20.27 17.79
C PRO A 131 17.44 18.87 17.71
N LEU A 132 16.54 18.50 18.63
CA LEU A 132 15.81 17.23 18.54
C LEU A 132 14.88 17.18 17.31
N ALA A 133 14.28 18.32 16.95
CA ALA A 133 13.46 18.41 15.75
C ALA A 133 14.31 18.22 14.48
N TYR A 134 15.51 18.80 14.41
CA TYR A 134 16.43 18.51 13.31
C TYR A 134 16.85 17.03 13.27
N ALA A 135 17.14 16.42 14.42
CA ALA A 135 17.46 15.00 14.50
C ALA A 135 16.31 14.13 13.96
N ALA A 136 15.07 14.40 14.36
CA ALA A 136 13.91 13.65 13.87
C ALA A 136 13.65 13.86 12.37
N ARG A 137 14.04 15.00 11.76
CA ARG A 137 14.01 15.19 10.30
C ARG A 137 15.06 14.33 9.61
N ILE A 138 16.26 14.22 10.19
CA ILE A 138 17.32 13.35 9.67
C ILE A 138 16.90 11.86 9.73
N LEU A 139 16.23 11.43 10.80
CA LEU A 139 15.62 10.08 10.87
C LEU A 139 14.66 9.84 9.70
N LEU A 140 13.88 10.85 9.33
CA LEU A 140 12.92 10.76 8.24
C LEU A 140 13.60 10.63 6.86
N VAL A 141 14.79 11.21 6.68
CA VAL A 141 15.60 11.07 5.46
C VAL A 141 15.94 9.60 5.19
N SER A 142 16.27 8.82 6.22
CA SER A 142 16.54 7.38 6.07
C SER A 142 15.32 6.63 5.50
N ALA A 143 14.13 6.85 6.07
CA ALA A 143 12.89 6.26 5.55
C ALA A 143 12.59 6.73 4.12
N MET A 144 12.87 8.00 3.83
CA MET A 144 12.68 8.59 2.50
C MET A 144 13.60 7.92 1.47
N MET A 145 14.87 7.65 1.80
CA MET A 145 15.80 6.93 0.91
C MET A 145 15.29 5.53 0.58
N ARG A 146 14.83 4.76 1.58
CA ARG A 146 14.27 3.42 1.36
C ARG A 146 13.06 3.43 0.43
N ARG A 147 12.18 4.43 0.58
CA ARG A 147 11.01 4.58 -0.30
C ARG A 147 11.37 5.02 -1.71
N LEU A 148 12.32 5.96 -1.86
CA LEU A 148 12.82 6.40 -3.17
C LEU A 148 13.47 5.25 -3.95
N THR A 149 14.20 4.38 -3.24
CA THR A 149 14.85 3.22 -3.87
C THR A 149 13.80 2.23 -4.38
N TYR A 150 12.72 1.99 -3.63
CA TYR A 150 11.61 1.12 -4.06
C TYR A 150 10.93 1.62 -5.34
N ILE A 151 10.70 2.92 -5.46
CA ILE A 151 10.07 3.52 -6.64
C ILE A 151 11.04 3.70 -7.82
N ASN A 152 12.27 3.19 -7.72
CA ASN A 152 13.33 3.27 -8.72
C ASN A 152 13.75 4.72 -9.03
N GLN A 153 13.84 5.55 -7.99
CA GLN A 153 14.33 6.93 -8.05
C GLN A 153 15.69 7.04 -7.37
N ASN A 154 16.45 8.09 -7.67
CA ASN A 154 17.74 8.32 -7.02
C ASN A 154 17.53 8.59 -5.50
N PRO A 155 18.14 7.79 -4.60
CA PRO A 155 17.97 7.96 -3.15
C PRO A 155 18.50 9.30 -2.64
N GLY A 156 19.43 9.94 -3.35
CA GLY A 156 19.94 11.27 -3.03
C GLY A 156 18.87 12.36 -2.98
N LEU A 157 17.71 12.17 -3.62
CA LEU A 157 16.58 13.10 -3.54
C LEU A 157 16.02 13.22 -2.12
N ALA A 158 16.26 12.25 -1.23
CA ALA A 158 15.82 12.31 0.17
C ALA A 158 16.43 13.50 0.93
N TRP A 159 17.64 13.92 0.55
CA TRP A 159 18.30 15.08 1.18
C TRP A 159 17.56 16.40 0.93
N LEU A 160 16.78 16.49 -0.14
CA LEU A 160 15.91 17.64 -0.40
C LEU A 160 14.84 17.79 0.70
N GLY A 161 14.47 16.70 1.37
CA GLY A 161 13.55 16.69 2.52
C GLY A 161 14.02 17.47 3.75
N LEU A 162 15.31 17.86 3.82
CA LEU A 162 15.83 18.73 4.88
C LEU A 162 15.74 20.22 4.54
N ILE A 163 15.54 20.56 3.27
CA ILE A 163 15.58 21.94 2.78
C ILE A 163 14.13 22.46 2.69
N PRO A 164 13.73 23.45 3.51
CA PRO A 164 12.32 23.85 3.65
C PRO A 164 11.62 24.28 2.34
N VAL A 165 12.37 24.79 1.37
CA VAL A 165 11.81 25.29 0.10
C VAL A 165 11.54 24.17 -0.91
N VAL A 166 12.29 23.07 -0.84
CA VAL A 166 12.25 21.97 -1.83
C VAL A 166 11.85 20.62 -1.20
N GLU A 167 11.59 20.58 0.11
CA GLU A 167 11.21 19.36 0.83
C GLU A 167 9.93 18.73 0.30
N LEU A 168 9.02 19.51 -0.30
CA LEU A 168 7.77 19.02 -0.88
C LEU A 168 7.98 18.08 -2.07
N TYR A 169 9.05 18.24 -2.85
CA TYR A 169 9.27 17.46 -4.07
C TYR A 169 9.31 15.93 -3.83
N PRO A 170 10.15 15.39 -2.92
CA PRO A 170 10.17 13.96 -2.66
C PRO A 170 8.83 13.45 -2.08
N TYR A 171 8.11 14.25 -1.26
CA TYR A 171 6.79 13.85 -0.76
C TYR A 171 5.75 13.76 -1.87
N ILE A 172 5.72 14.74 -2.79
CA ILE A 172 4.82 14.73 -3.95
C ILE A 172 5.10 13.50 -4.80
N LEU A 173 6.37 13.19 -5.04
CA LEU A 173 6.76 12.02 -5.83
C LEU A 173 6.32 10.71 -5.16
N MET A 174 6.40 10.61 -3.83
CA MET A 174 5.93 9.46 -3.06
C MET A 174 4.41 9.36 -2.95
N PHE A 175 3.72 10.49 -2.97
CA PHE A 175 2.26 10.56 -2.93
C PHE A 175 1.65 10.17 -4.29
N LEU A 176 2.23 10.69 -5.37
CA LEU A 176 1.80 10.41 -6.75
C LEU A 176 2.29 9.07 -7.29
N ASP A 177 3.15 8.37 -6.55
CA ASP A 177 3.60 7.02 -6.89
C ASP A 177 2.38 6.11 -7.03
N ARG A 178 1.89 5.93 -8.25
CA ARG A 178 0.71 5.12 -8.56
C ARG A 178 1.10 3.69 -8.94
N LYS A 179 2.35 3.27 -8.71
CA LYS A 179 2.78 1.88 -8.90
C LYS A 179 1.84 0.98 -8.08
N ALA A 180 0.92 0.38 -8.84
CA ALA A 180 -0.09 -0.63 -8.57
C ALA A 180 -0.54 -0.81 -7.11
N ALA A 181 -1.72 -0.28 -6.80
CA ALA A 181 -2.68 -1.02 -5.96
C ALA A 181 -2.97 -2.38 -6.61
#